data_AF-A0A3S9MYQ7-F1
#
_entry.id   AF-A0A3S9MYQ7-F1
#
_cell.length_a   1.000
_cell.length_b   1.000
_cell.length_c   1.000
_cell.angle_alpha   90.00
_cell.angle_beta   90.00
_cell.angle_gamma   90.00
#
_symmetry.space_group_name_H-M   'P 1'
#
loop_
_entity.id
_entity.type
_entity.pdbx_description
1 polymer ?
#
loop_
_entity_poly.entity_id
_entity_poly.type
_entity_poly.pdbx_seq_one_letter_code
_entity_poly.pdbx_strand_id
1 'polypeptide(L)'
;MRTLNFFILLLIPLLSFSQSQAEMNAVAEIQNYFKEYQNFDLDTLKLIDFKTIREVNPKYSFGGFLYARDIDYGLTESVYEVNINYPDNKQIKNKSYNVHTFKKNNIIVGLISFDTYRKDTEFYFEETTFDEYLSNHNVFYQTNLKKEDFISQVLSYHIYGYFCGYAPISYKIPRYNDFKFDKKRNAKKFREWLKSFNPELQTYGVDALEYLDENTSFELSKLDEILIKHIKKRNSILSTCSGCEIGIYERVYK
;
A
#
# COMPACT_ATOMS: atom_id res chain seq x y z
N MET A 1 20.29 4.94 57.96
CA MET A 1 20.21 6.17 57.15
C MET A 1 20.80 5.84 55.79
N ARG A 2 20.08 5.46 54.71
CA ARG A 2 18.91 6.08 54.05
C ARG A 2 19.14 7.59 53.95
N THR A 3 19.45 8.21 52.81
CA THR A 3 19.00 7.99 51.42
C THR A 3 19.99 8.62 50.43
N LEU A 4 20.44 7.90 49.41
CA LEU A 4 21.12 8.48 48.25
C LEU A 4 20.07 8.63 47.14
N ASN A 5 19.49 9.83 47.02
CA ASN A 5 18.53 10.16 45.97
C ASN A 5 19.30 10.32 44.65
N PHE A 6 19.29 9.27 43.83
CA PHE A 6 19.64 9.37 42.41
C PHE A 6 18.51 10.09 41.66
N PHE A 7 18.63 11.40 41.51
CA PHE A 7 17.87 12.14 40.50
C PHE A 7 18.55 11.91 39.14
N ILE A 8 18.20 10.81 38.47
CA ILE A 8 18.44 10.69 37.02
C ILE A 8 17.32 11.46 36.34
N LEU A 9 17.56 12.76 36.12
CA LEU A 9 16.80 13.54 35.15
C LEU A 9 17.11 12.96 33.77
N LEU A 10 16.24 12.07 33.32
CA LEU A 10 16.10 11.67 31.93
C LEU A 10 15.76 12.93 31.11
N LEU A 11 16.79 13.65 30.68
CA LEU A 11 16.73 14.54 29.53
C LEU A 11 16.54 13.65 28.31
N ILE A 12 15.31 13.18 28.08
CA ILE A 12 14.89 12.73 26.76
C ILE A 12 14.92 14.00 25.91
N PRO A 13 15.81 14.13 24.92
CA PRO A 13 15.68 15.23 23.99
C PRO A 13 14.37 14.97 23.24
N LEU A 14 13.37 15.79 23.54
CA LEU A 14 12.21 16.04 22.69
C LEU A 14 12.71 16.63 21.38
N LEU A 15 13.38 15.80 20.56
CA LEU A 15 13.44 15.97 19.12
C LEU A 15 12.11 15.47 18.55
N SER A 16 11.00 15.93 19.12
CA SER A 16 9.74 16.00 18.41
C SER A 16 10.03 16.98 17.28
N PHE A 17 10.18 16.48 16.06
CA PHE A 17 10.21 17.31 14.87
C PHE A 17 8.94 18.16 14.89
N SER A 18 9.01 19.37 15.44
CA SER A 18 7.83 20.20 15.60
C SER A 18 7.38 20.61 14.21
N GLN A 19 6.15 20.21 13.87
CA GLN A 19 5.53 20.68 12.64
C GLN A 19 5.36 22.20 12.78
N SER A 20 5.71 22.95 11.74
CA SER A 20 5.44 24.39 11.75
C SER A 20 3.93 24.61 11.71
N GLN A 21 3.45 25.75 12.23
CA GLN A 21 2.03 26.08 12.15
C GLN A 21 1.52 26.08 10.71
N ALA A 22 2.34 26.54 9.76
CA ALA A 22 2.02 26.50 8.34
C ALA A 22 1.85 25.07 7.82
N GLU A 23 2.72 24.15 8.24
CA GLU A 23 2.57 22.74 7.91
C GLU A 23 1.29 22.15 8.51
N MET A 24 1.04 22.36 9.81
CA MET A 24 -0.18 21.84 10.44
C MET A 24 -1.46 22.34 9.75
N ASN A 25 -1.48 23.61 9.35
CA ASN A 25 -2.60 24.18 8.60
C ASN A 25 -2.75 23.56 7.21
N ALA A 26 -1.65 23.39 6.46
CA ALA A 26 -1.67 22.75 5.15
C ALA A 26 -2.13 21.29 5.24
N VAL A 27 -1.66 20.54 6.26
CA VAL A 27 -2.12 19.17 6.53
C VAL A 27 -3.60 19.15 6.85
N ALA A 28 -4.09 20.05 7.72
CA ALA A 28 -5.51 20.12 8.04
C ALA A 28 -6.37 20.44 6.80
N GLU A 29 -5.92 21.35 5.94
CA GLU A 29 -6.61 21.71 4.69
C GLU A 29 -6.72 20.52 3.73
N ILE A 30 -5.62 19.80 3.47
CA ILE A 30 -5.66 18.65 2.54
C ILE A 30 -6.44 17.47 3.13
N GLN A 31 -6.33 17.21 4.44
CA GLN A 31 -7.06 16.12 5.09
C GLN A 31 -8.56 16.42 5.18
N ASN A 32 -8.95 17.69 5.35
CA ASN A 32 -10.35 18.08 5.24
C ASN A 32 -10.93 17.82 3.85
N TYR A 33 -10.14 18.03 2.78
CA TYR A 33 -10.56 17.64 1.44
C TYR A 33 -10.71 16.12 1.31
N PHE A 34 -9.73 15.35 1.78
CA PHE A 34 -9.79 13.88 1.73
C PHE A 34 -10.92 13.29 2.56
N LYS A 35 -11.36 13.96 3.63
CA LYS A 35 -12.50 13.52 4.44
C LYS A 35 -13.81 13.47 3.63
N GLU A 36 -13.96 14.33 2.62
CA GLU A 36 -15.06 14.32 1.66
C GLU A 36 -14.77 13.36 0.49
N TYR A 37 -14.21 12.18 0.80
CA TYR A 37 -13.59 11.26 -0.15
C TYR A 37 -14.49 10.81 -1.30
N GLN A 38 -15.81 10.80 -1.12
CA GLN A 38 -16.75 10.40 -2.17
C GLN A 38 -16.67 11.32 -3.40
N ASN A 39 -16.25 12.57 -3.18
CA ASN A 39 -16.07 13.58 -4.22
C ASN A 39 -14.61 13.70 -4.66
N PHE A 40 -13.72 12.79 -4.24
CA PHE A 40 -12.32 12.87 -4.60
C PHE A 40 -12.15 12.79 -6.11
N ASP A 41 -11.62 13.89 -6.66
CA ASP A 41 -11.16 13.98 -8.02
C ASP A 41 -9.85 14.78 -8.03
N LEU A 42 -8.81 14.25 -8.70
CA LEU A 42 -7.49 14.86 -8.67
C LEU A 42 -7.46 16.18 -9.44
N ASP A 43 -8.21 16.30 -10.52
CA ASP A 43 -8.22 17.51 -11.33
C ASP A 43 -9.01 18.63 -10.64
N THR A 44 -10.11 18.29 -9.98
CA THR A 44 -10.85 19.21 -9.11
C THR A 44 -10.00 19.67 -7.94
N LEU A 45 -9.25 18.77 -7.27
CA LEU A 45 -8.35 19.11 -6.18
C LEU A 45 -7.32 20.18 -6.57
N LYS A 46 -6.74 20.09 -7.78
CA LYS A 46 -5.77 21.09 -8.28
C LYS A 46 -6.35 22.48 -8.46
N LEU A 47 -7.67 22.61 -8.59
CA LEU A 47 -8.38 23.86 -8.81
C LEU A 47 -8.86 24.53 -7.52
N ILE A 48 -8.71 23.88 -6.37
CA ILE A 48 -9.15 24.41 -5.08
C ILE A 48 -8.21 25.54 -4.64
N ASP A 49 -8.80 26.69 -4.32
CA ASP A 49 -8.08 27.81 -3.69
C ASP A 49 -7.97 27.57 -2.18
N PHE A 50 -6.92 26.85 -1.80
CA PHE A 50 -6.59 26.61 -0.40
C PHE A 50 -6.01 27.86 0.26
N LYS A 51 -6.28 28.04 1.55
CA LYS A 51 -5.80 29.21 2.30
C LYS A 51 -4.29 29.13 2.56
N THR A 52 -3.76 27.94 2.82
CA THR A 52 -2.35 27.71 3.15
C THR A 52 -1.61 26.99 2.03
N ILE A 53 -2.25 26.03 1.37
CA ILE A 53 -1.63 25.32 0.23
C ILE A 53 -1.60 26.25 -0.99
N ARG A 54 -0.42 26.44 -1.56
CA ARG A 54 -0.23 27.31 -2.74
C ARG A 54 -0.50 26.59 -4.05
N GLU A 55 -0.16 25.31 -4.11
CA GLU A 55 -0.25 24.52 -5.34
C GLU A 55 -0.37 23.04 -4.99
N VAL A 56 -1.22 22.32 -5.73
CA VAL A 56 -1.30 20.86 -5.70
C VAL A 56 -0.77 20.30 -7.01
N ASN A 57 0.10 19.30 -6.93
CA ASN A 57 0.84 18.70 -8.05
C ASN A 57 1.46 19.76 -8.96
N PRO A 58 2.44 20.53 -8.44
CA PRO A 58 3.10 21.56 -9.21
C PRO A 58 3.66 21.03 -10.52
N LYS A 59 3.70 21.88 -11.57
CA LYS A 59 4.05 21.48 -12.94
C LYS A 59 5.36 20.69 -13.09
N TYR A 60 6.27 20.81 -12.11
CA TYR A 60 7.57 20.13 -12.07
C TYR A 60 7.69 19.06 -10.98
N SER A 61 6.62 18.71 -10.26
CA SER A 61 6.60 17.52 -9.40
C SER A 61 6.15 16.30 -10.19
N PHE A 62 6.81 15.18 -9.95
CA PHE A 62 6.24 13.86 -10.21
C PHE A 62 5.02 13.72 -9.29
N GLY A 63 3.82 13.66 -9.87
CA GLY A 63 2.55 13.61 -9.15
C GLY A 63 1.41 13.40 -10.15
N GLY A 64 0.37 12.67 -9.77
CA GLY A 64 -0.65 12.27 -10.71
C GLY A 64 -1.30 10.93 -10.40
N PHE A 65 -2.12 10.46 -11.34
CA PHE A 65 -2.55 9.08 -11.38
C PHE A 65 -1.36 8.16 -11.66
N LEU A 66 -1.21 7.10 -10.87
CA LEU A 66 -0.17 6.09 -11.06
C LEU A 66 -0.73 4.87 -11.78
N TYR A 67 -1.75 4.24 -11.20
CA TYR A 67 -2.40 3.05 -11.76
C TYR A 67 -3.78 2.82 -11.13
N ALA A 68 -4.56 1.96 -11.77
CA ALA A 68 -5.79 1.40 -11.24
C ALA A 68 -5.79 -0.11 -11.43
N ARG A 69 -6.37 -0.86 -10.48
CA ARG A 69 -6.40 -2.32 -10.53
C ARG A 69 -7.63 -2.91 -9.86
N ASP A 70 -8.02 -4.08 -10.33
CA ASP A 70 -9.02 -4.91 -9.67
C ASP A 70 -8.41 -5.53 -8.41
N ILE A 71 -9.11 -5.48 -7.27
CA ILE A 71 -8.68 -6.15 -6.03
C ILE A 71 -9.45 -7.45 -5.85
N ASP A 72 -10.74 -7.41 -5.52
CA ASP A 72 -11.63 -8.57 -5.44
C ASP A 72 -13.07 -8.13 -5.20
N TYR A 73 -14.05 -9.00 -5.48
CA TYR A 73 -15.48 -8.77 -5.21
C TYR A 73 -16.04 -7.45 -5.76
N GLY A 74 -15.54 -7.02 -6.93
CA GLY A 74 -15.94 -5.77 -7.57
C GLY A 74 -15.32 -4.52 -6.95
N LEU A 75 -14.41 -4.66 -5.99
CA LEU A 75 -13.60 -3.56 -5.47
C LEU A 75 -12.42 -3.29 -6.41
N THR A 76 -12.27 -2.04 -6.83
CA THR A 76 -11.12 -1.57 -7.60
C THR A 76 -10.35 -0.53 -6.80
N GLU A 77 -9.03 -0.56 -6.89
CA GLU A 77 -8.14 0.45 -6.32
C GLU A 77 -7.64 1.39 -7.42
N SER A 78 -7.52 2.68 -7.12
CA SER A 78 -6.78 3.65 -7.93
C SER A 78 -5.82 4.42 -7.03
N VAL A 79 -4.55 4.48 -7.44
CA VAL A 79 -3.48 5.10 -6.65
C VAL A 79 -3.00 6.36 -7.33
N TYR A 80 -2.85 7.41 -6.53
CA TYR A 80 -2.42 8.73 -6.94
C TYR A 80 -1.26 9.19 -6.07
N GLU A 81 -0.33 9.91 -6.67
CA GLU A 81 0.65 10.72 -5.95
C GLU A 81 0.16 12.18 -5.91
N VAL A 82 -0.03 12.70 -4.71
CA VAL A 82 -0.51 14.06 -4.44
C VAL A 82 0.56 14.83 -3.69
N ASN A 83 1.12 15.84 -4.34
CA ASN A 83 2.12 16.73 -3.79
C ASN A 83 1.49 18.09 -3.51
N ILE A 84 1.70 18.62 -2.32
CA ILE A 84 1.26 19.97 -1.97
C ILE A 84 2.48 20.85 -1.71
N ASN A 85 2.45 22.08 -2.21
CA ASN A 85 3.41 23.11 -1.87
C ASN A 85 2.76 24.12 -0.95
N TYR A 86 3.43 24.47 0.15
CA TYR A 86 2.95 25.47 1.10
C TYR A 86 4.09 26.37 1.56
N PRO A 87 3.83 27.66 1.83
CA PRO A 87 4.83 28.57 2.36
C PRO A 87 5.09 28.27 3.83
N ASP A 88 6.36 28.13 4.19
CA ASP A 88 6.81 28.05 5.58
C ASP A 88 7.97 29.03 5.78
N ASN A 89 7.70 30.10 6.52
CA ASN A 89 8.61 31.23 6.67
C ASN A 89 9.00 31.83 5.30
N LYS A 90 10.29 31.80 4.94
CA LYS A 90 10.81 32.34 3.67
C LYS A 90 11.00 31.26 2.58
N GLN A 91 10.53 30.04 2.82
CA GLN A 91 10.74 28.91 1.92
C GLN A 91 9.38 28.31 1.50
N ILE A 92 9.33 27.75 0.30
CA ILE A 92 8.24 26.86 -0.08
C ILE A 92 8.66 25.45 0.31
N LYS A 93 7.83 24.79 1.13
CA LYS A 93 7.99 23.38 1.46
C LYS A 93 7.05 22.54 0.62
N ASN A 94 7.43 21.29 0.42
CA ASN A 94 6.65 20.30 -0.29
C ASN A 94 6.29 19.15 0.66
N LYS A 95 5.11 18.57 0.46
CA LYS A 95 4.67 17.36 1.14
C LYS A 95 3.96 16.45 0.16
N SER A 96 4.29 15.16 0.21
CA SER A 96 3.81 14.15 -0.74
C SER A 96 2.95 13.11 -0.04
N TYR A 97 1.86 12.76 -0.69
CA TYR A 97 0.91 11.76 -0.24
C TYR A 97 0.71 10.70 -1.31
N ASN A 98 0.73 9.43 -0.93
CA ASN A 98 0.13 8.37 -1.72
C ASN A 98 -1.34 8.27 -1.32
N VAL A 99 -2.23 8.52 -2.27
CA VAL A 99 -3.67 8.48 -2.07
C VAL A 99 -4.21 7.27 -2.80
N HIS A 100 -4.75 6.32 -2.05
CA HIS A 100 -5.41 5.14 -2.55
C HIS A 100 -6.91 5.37 -2.46
N THR A 101 -7.62 5.29 -3.58
CA THR A 101 -9.09 5.31 -3.60
C THR A 101 -9.62 3.93 -3.93
N PHE A 102 -10.71 3.55 -3.28
CA PHE A 102 -11.35 2.26 -3.46
C PHE A 102 -12.76 2.50 -3.99
N LYS A 103 -13.10 1.87 -5.11
CA LYS A 103 -14.41 1.99 -5.76
C LYS A 103 -15.13 0.65 -5.82
N LYS A 104 -16.44 0.68 -5.62
CA LYS A 104 -17.37 -0.43 -5.91
C LYS A 104 -18.48 0.13 -6.79
N ASN A 105 -18.78 -0.53 -7.91
CA ASN A 105 -19.78 -0.06 -8.88
C ASN A 105 -19.59 1.41 -9.32
N ASN A 106 -18.33 1.80 -9.58
CA ASN A 106 -17.91 3.17 -9.95
C ASN A 106 -18.10 4.26 -8.90
N ILE A 107 -18.50 3.93 -7.67
CA ILE A 107 -18.63 4.86 -6.55
C ILE A 107 -17.43 4.69 -5.63
N ILE A 108 -16.82 5.80 -5.17
CA ILE A 108 -15.74 5.74 -4.17
C ILE A 108 -16.35 5.36 -2.82
N VAL A 109 -15.91 4.23 -2.28
CA VAL A 109 -16.35 3.66 -1.00
C VAL A 109 -15.25 3.72 0.05
N GLY A 110 -14.05 4.17 -0.32
CA GLY A 110 -13.02 4.51 0.65
C GLY A 110 -11.83 5.22 0.04
N LEU A 111 -11.05 5.84 0.92
CA LEU A 111 -9.82 6.54 0.59
C LEU A 111 -8.83 6.37 1.75
N ILE A 112 -7.59 6.04 1.41
CA ILE A 112 -6.45 6.05 2.35
C ILE A 112 -5.45 7.07 1.83
N SER A 113 -5.06 8.02 2.67
CA SER A 113 -3.98 8.97 2.39
C SER A 113 -2.78 8.65 3.28
N PHE A 114 -1.61 8.54 2.66
CA PHE A 114 -0.38 8.13 3.32
C PHE A 114 0.72 9.14 3.07
N ASP A 115 1.20 9.80 4.14
CA ASP A 115 2.36 10.69 4.10
C ASP A 115 3.62 9.85 3.82
N THR A 116 4.23 10.06 2.65
CA THR A 116 5.33 9.21 2.19
C THR A 116 6.59 9.38 3.03
N TYR A 117 6.76 10.53 3.71
CA TYR A 117 7.94 10.84 4.51
C TYR A 117 7.73 10.48 5.99
N ARG A 118 6.63 10.95 6.60
CA ARG A 118 6.37 10.73 8.03
C ARG A 118 5.68 9.41 8.34
N LYS A 119 5.12 8.74 7.33
CA LYS A 119 4.37 7.49 7.46
C LYS A 119 3.05 7.65 8.24
N ASP A 120 2.55 8.89 8.34
CA ASP A 120 1.23 9.18 8.88
C ASP A 120 0.16 8.69 7.90
N THR A 121 -0.87 8.03 8.41
CA THR A 121 -1.94 7.43 7.60
C THR A 121 -3.29 7.92 8.09
N GLU A 122 -4.09 8.46 7.17
CA GLU A 122 -5.49 8.80 7.40
C GLU A 122 -6.35 8.00 6.45
N PHE A 123 -7.53 7.56 6.89
CA PHE A 123 -8.40 6.74 6.08
C PHE A 123 -9.88 7.01 6.35
N TYR A 124 -10.68 6.86 5.30
CA TYR A 124 -12.12 7.09 5.32
C TYR A 124 -12.79 5.98 4.50
N PHE A 125 -13.82 5.35 5.05
CA PHE A 125 -14.56 4.28 4.39
C PHE A 125 -16.06 4.45 4.58
N GLU A 126 -16.85 3.99 3.61
CA GLU A 126 -18.25 3.68 3.82
C GLU A 126 -18.31 2.32 4.50
N GLU A 127 -18.64 2.33 5.79
CA GLU A 127 -18.52 1.18 6.68
C GLU A 127 -19.29 -0.04 6.17
N THR A 128 -20.52 0.15 5.68
CA THR A 128 -21.38 -0.98 5.26
C THR A 128 -20.77 -1.73 4.07
N THR A 129 -20.36 -0.99 3.04
CA THR A 129 -19.80 -1.56 1.82
C THR A 129 -18.42 -2.16 2.07
N PHE A 130 -17.61 -1.51 2.92
CA PHE A 130 -16.30 -2.03 3.26
C PHE A 130 -16.39 -3.31 4.10
N ASP A 131 -17.29 -3.37 5.09
CA ASP A 131 -17.50 -4.55 5.92
C ASP A 131 -18.02 -5.73 5.09
N GLU A 132 -18.91 -5.48 4.13
CA GLU A 132 -19.36 -6.49 3.17
C GLU A 132 -18.18 -7.05 2.36
N TYR A 133 -17.32 -6.18 1.83
CA TYR A 133 -16.11 -6.59 1.11
C TYR A 133 -15.18 -7.43 2.00
N LEU A 134 -14.90 -6.97 3.22
CA LEU A 134 -14.01 -7.64 4.17
C LEU A 134 -14.55 -9.02 4.54
N SER A 135 -15.87 -9.13 4.75
CA SER A 135 -16.56 -10.38 5.04
C SER A 135 -16.43 -11.37 3.87
N ASN A 136 -16.71 -10.91 2.64
CA ASN A 136 -16.58 -11.73 1.43
C ASN A 136 -15.14 -12.25 1.24
N HIS A 137 -14.14 -11.37 1.44
CA HIS A 137 -12.73 -11.76 1.40
C HIS A 137 -12.42 -12.83 2.44
N ASN A 138 -12.77 -12.60 3.71
CA ASN A 138 -12.47 -13.52 4.80
C ASN A 138 -13.13 -14.89 4.62
N VAL A 139 -14.37 -14.94 4.11
CA VAL A 139 -15.07 -16.18 3.81
C VAL A 139 -14.35 -16.98 2.73
N PHE A 140 -14.00 -16.34 1.61
CA PHE A 140 -13.38 -17.04 0.48
C PHE A 140 -11.94 -17.47 0.77
N TYR A 141 -11.13 -16.58 1.32
CA TYR A 141 -9.72 -16.84 1.66
C TYR A 141 -9.55 -17.64 2.96
N GLN A 142 -10.64 -17.88 3.70
CA GLN A 142 -10.65 -18.52 5.01
C GLN A 142 -9.67 -17.84 5.96
N THR A 143 -9.91 -16.55 6.18
CA THR A 143 -9.12 -15.68 7.06
C THR A 143 -10.00 -14.99 8.10
N ASN A 144 -9.36 -14.28 9.02
CA ASN A 144 -10.04 -13.43 10.00
C ASN A 144 -9.34 -12.06 10.06
N LEU A 145 -9.02 -11.53 8.87
CA LEU A 145 -8.35 -10.24 8.72
C LEU A 145 -9.33 -9.11 9.05
N LYS A 146 -8.78 -8.01 9.53
CA LYS A 146 -9.53 -6.82 9.94
C LYS A 146 -9.24 -5.63 9.01
N LYS A 147 -9.92 -4.52 9.25
CA LYS A 147 -9.69 -3.26 8.53
C LYS A 147 -8.24 -2.80 8.63
N GLU A 148 -7.62 -2.97 9.78
CA GLU A 148 -6.21 -2.60 10.01
C GLU A 148 -5.28 -3.47 9.16
N ASP A 149 -5.58 -4.77 9.02
CA ASP A 149 -4.82 -5.66 8.14
C ASP A 149 -4.95 -5.21 6.69
N PHE A 150 -6.17 -4.87 6.23
CA PHE A 150 -6.41 -4.31 4.90
C PHE A 150 -5.54 -3.08 4.65
N ILE A 151 -5.65 -2.05 5.50
CA ILE A 151 -4.89 -0.80 5.38
C ILE A 151 -3.39 -1.10 5.35
N SER A 152 -2.89 -1.93 6.27
CA SER A 152 -1.45 -2.25 6.33
C SER A 152 -0.94 -2.97 5.08
N GLN A 153 -1.74 -3.85 4.49
CA GLN A 153 -1.34 -4.69 3.36
C GLN A 153 -1.48 -3.96 2.02
N VAL A 154 -2.49 -3.10 1.84
CA VAL A 154 -2.60 -2.31 0.61
C VAL A 154 -1.54 -1.21 0.55
N LEU A 155 -1.12 -0.67 1.72
CA LEU A 155 -0.03 0.30 1.81
C LEU A 155 1.36 -0.34 1.83
N SER A 156 1.47 -1.65 2.04
CA SER A 156 2.78 -2.30 2.09
C SER A 156 3.40 -2.29 0.70
N TYR A 157 4.54 -1.61 0.59
CA TYR A 157 5.23 -1.44 -0.68
C TYR A 157 5.91 -2.74 -1.10
N HIS A 158 5.32 -3.40 -2.09
CA HIS A 158 5.85 -4.58 -2.74
C HIS A 158 5.97 -4.31 -4.23
N ILE A 159 7.08 -4.75 -4.82
CA ILE A 159 7.29 -4.74 -6.26
C ILE A 159 7.40 -6.20 -6.66
N TYR A 160 6.57 -6.64 -7.61
CA TYR A 160 6.63 -7.98 -8.16
C TYR A 160 7.65 -8.06 -9.29
N GLY A 161 8.58 -9.00 -9.17
CA GLY A 161 9.56 -9.25 -10.20
C GLY A 161 10.74 -10.04 -9.67
N TYR A 162 11.46 -10.64 -10.61
CA TYR A 162 12.71 -11.32 -10.37
C TYR A 162 13.78 -10.53 -11.12
N PHE A 163 14.97 -10.37 -10.52
CA PHE A 163 16.09 -9.62 -11.15
C PHE A 163 15.90 -8.11 -11.24
N CYS A 164 15.44 -7.48 -10.16
CA CYS A 164 15.23 -6.03 -10.12
C CYS A 164 16.29 -5.31 -9.28
N GLY A 165 16.69 -4.12 -9.72
CA GLY A 165 17.62 -3.22 -9.03
C GLY A 165 18.91 -2.93 -9.80
N TYR A 166 19.72 -2.00 -9.29
CA TYR A 166 20.96 -1.54 -9.94
C TYR A 166 22.03 -2.65 -10.12
N ALA A 167 21.96 -3.69 -9.29
CA ALA A 167 22.79 -4.89 -9.39
C ALA A 167 21.88 -6.11 -9.17
N PRO A 168 21.09 -6.50 -10.18
CA PRO A 168 20.06 -7.50 -10.00
C PRO A 168 20.72 -8.85 -9.69
N ILE A 169 20.45 -9.38 -8.51
CA ILE A 169 21.02 -10.67 -8.11
C ILE A 169 20.12 -11.77 -8.65
N SER A 170 20.68 -12.59 -9.52
CA SER A 170 20.01 -13.80 -9.99
C SER A 170 20.22 -14.95 -9.02
N TYR A 171 19.12 -15.49 -8.51
CA TYR A 171 19.14 -16.70 -7.69
C TYR A 171 18.72 -17.89 -8.54
N LYS A 172 19.48 -18.99 -8.42
CA LYS A 172 19.13 -20.27 -9.05
C LYS A 172 17.73 -20.76 -8.62
N ILE A 173 17.35 -20.50 -7.37
CA ILE A 173 16.04 -20.81 -6.83
C ILE A 173 15.32 -19.48 -6.60
N PRO A 174 14.13 -19.26 -7.18
CA PRO A 174 13.34 -18.07 -6.93
C PRO A 174 13.11 -17.86 -5.43
N ARG A 175 13.14 -16.60 -5.02
CA ARG A 175 12.91 -16.20 -3.62
C ARG A 175 12.36 -14.80 -3.52
N TYR A 176 11.60 -14.56 -2.46
CA TYR A 176 11.11 -13.25 -2.09
C TYR A 176 11.26 -13.04 -0.59
N ASN A 177 11.77 -11.87 -0.17
CA ASN A 177 12.01 -11.52 1.24
C ASN A 177 12.72 -12.66 2.03
N ASP A 178 13.79 -13.20 1.45
CA ASP A 178 14.57 -14.36 1.93
C ASP A 178 13.87 -15.73 2.02
N PHE A 179 12.59 -15.82 1.70
CA PHE A 179 11.91 -17.11 1.57
C PHE A 179 12.20 -17.74 0.21
N LYS A 180 13.01 -18.80 0.22
CA LYS A 180 13.28 -19.64 -0.96
C LYS A 180 12.08 -20.53 -1.28
N PHE A 181 11.74 -20.62 -2.56
CA PHE A 181 10.54 -21.32 -3.02
C PHE A 181 10.69 -22.83 -3.05
N ASP A 182 11.89 -23.39 -2.88
CA ASP A 182 12.11 -24.84 -2.79
C ASP A 182 11.97 -25.41 -1.36
N LYS A 183 11.63 -24.57 -0.36
CA LYS A 183 11.61 -24.98 1.05
C LYS A 183 10.18 -25.18 1.55
N LYS A 184 9.75 -26.44 1.69
CA LYS A 184 8.42 -26.80 2.23
C LYS A 184 8.08 -26.16 3.57
N ARG A 185 9.07 -25.92 4.45
CA ARG A 185 8.86 -25.22 5.73
C ARG A 185 8.29 -23.79 5.56
N ASN A 186 8.48 -23.19 4.38
CA ASN A 186 7.98 -21.86 4.04
C ASN A 186 6.54 -21.89 3.50
N ALA A 187 5.95 -23.07 3.22
CA ALA A 187 4.63 -23.18 2.61
C ALA A 187 3.53 -22.44 3.39
N LYS A 188 3.60 -22.43 4.73
CA LYS A 188 2.68 -21.63 5.55
C LYS A 188 2.75 -20.14 5.18
N LYS A 189 3.96 -19.61 4.99
CA LYS A 189 4.16 -18.19 4.64
C LYS A 189 3.63 -17.89 3.24
N PHE A 190 3.83 -18.79 2.28
CA PHE A 190 3.31 -18.62 0.92
C PHE A 190 1.77 -18.63 0.89
N ARG A 191 1.14 -19.46 1.73
CA ARG A 191 -0.32 -19.43 1.92
C ARG A 191 -0.81 -18.14 2.59
N GLU A 192 -0.05 -17.57 3.52
CA GLU A 192 -0.36 -16.23 4.06
C GLU A 192 -0.32 -15.17 2.96
N TRP A 193 0.66 -15.23 2.05
CA TRP A 193 0.75 -14.31 0.91
C TRP A 193 -0.43 -14.43 -0.06
N LEU A 194 -0.81 -15.66 -0.44
CA LEU A 194 -2.01 -15.92 -1.26
C LEU A 194 -3.28 -15.28 -0.68
N LYS A 195 -3.38 -15.20 0.65
CA LYS A 195 -4.57 -14.72 1.36
C LYS A 195 -4.55 -13.22 1.68
N SER A 196 -3.45 -12.53 1.36
CA SER A 196 -3.31 -11.10 1.62
C SER A 196 -4.20 -10.25 0.70
N PHE A 197 -4.43 -8.99 1.07
CA PHE A 197 -5.09 -8.00 0.23
C PHE A 197 -4.16 -7.40 -0.84
N ASN A 198 -2.86 -7.69 -0.77
CA ASN A 198 -1.85 -7.11 -1.65
C ASN A 198 -1.63 -7.99 -2.90
N PRO A 199 -2.00 -7.52 -4.11
CA PRO A 199 -1.88 -8.32 -5.32
C PRO A 199 -0.46 -8.79 -5.65
N GLU A 200 0.58 -8.00 -5.36
CA GLU A 200 1.98 -8.40 -5.56
C GLU A 200 2.37 -9.55 -4.64
N LEU A 201 2.01 -9.50 -3.36
CA LEU A 201 2.23 -10.61 -2.44
C LEU A 201 1.42 -11.84 -2.86
N GLN A 202 0.16 -11.69 -3.26
CA GLN A 202 -0.64 -12.80 -3.76
C GLN A 202 0.03 -13.48 -4.94
N THR A 203 0.59 -12.70 -5.88
CA THR A 203 1.32 -13.20 -7.05
C THR A 203 2.59 -13.96 -6.63
N TYR A 204 3.36 -13.44 -5.67
CA TYR A 204 4.48 -14.21 -5.09
C TYR A 204 4.03 -15.49 -4.37
N GLY A 205 2.86 -15.47 -3.72
CA GLY A 205 2.26 -16.65 -3.09
C GLY A 205 1.90 -17.73 -4.11
N VAL A 206 1.36 -17.34 -5.26
CA VAL A 206 1.07 -18.22 -6.40
C VAL A 206 2.37 -18.88 -6.88
N ASP A 207 3.36 -18.08 -7.27
CA ASP A 207 4.60 -18.59 -7.85
C ASP A 207 5.36 -19.49 -6.86
N ALA A 208 5.35 -19.14 -5.58
CA ALA A 208 6.04 -19.90 -4.55
C ALA A 208 5.39 -21.27 -4.28
N LEU A 209 4.06 -21.37 -4.33
CA LEU A 209 3.35 -22.63 -4.09
C LEU A 209 3.37 -23.53 -5.32
N GLU A 210 3.22 -22.98 -6.52
CA GLU A 210 3.37 -23.75 -7.77
C GLU A 210 4.80 -24.28 -7.91
N TYR A 211 5.82 -23.45 -7.62
CA TYR A 211 7.20 -23.92 -7.63
C TYR A 211 7.44 -25.06 -6.62
N LEU A 212 6.86 -24.98 -5.41
CA LEU A 212 6.96 -26.06 -4.42
C LEU A 212 6.34 -27.37 -4.91
N ASP A 213 5.16 -27.29 -5.52
CA ASP A 213 4.40 -28.42 -6.05
C ASP A 213 5.14 -29.10 -7.20
N GLU A 214 5.66 -28.31 -8.14
CA GLU A 214 6.35 -28.82 -9.34
C GLU A 214 7.76 -29.38 -9.04
N ASN A 215 8.46 -28.84 -8.05
CA ASN A 215 9.88 -29.11 -7.82
C ASN A 215 10.17 -29.90 -6.54
N THR A 216 9.15 -30.24 -5.75
CA THR A 216 9.31 -31.03 -4.51
C THR A 216 8.17 -32.02 -4.37
N SER A 217 8.19 -32.91 -3.37
CA SER A 217 7.03 -33.77 -3.04
C SER A 217 5.96 -33.05 -2.20
N PHE A 218 5.79 -31.74 -2.41
CA PHE A 218 4.74 -30.96 -1.76
C PHE A 218 3.51 -31.06 -2.63
N GLU A 219 2.33 -31.15 -2.01
CA GLU A 219 1.06 -31.18 -2.73
C GLU A 219 0.24 -29.95 -2.33
N LEU A 220 -0.30 -29.26 -3.32
CA LEU A 220 -1.27 -28.20 -3.11
C LEU A 220 -2.52 -28.75 -2.43
N SER A 221 -3.06 -27.99 -1.48
CA SER A 221 -4.40 -28.28 -0.98
C SER A 221 -5.45 -27.81 -1.99
N LYS A 222 -6.65 -28.39 -1.93
CA LYS A 222 -7.78 -27.93 -2.75
C LYS A 222 -8.07 -26.42 -2.59
N LEU A 223 -7.85 -25.87 -1.39
CA LEU A 223 -7.98 -24.42 -1.19
C LEU A 223 -6.89 -23.67 -1.95
N ASP A 224 -5.64 -24.11 -1.90
CA ASP A 224 -4.53 -23.47 -2.62
C ASP A 224 -4.83 -23.39 -4.12
N GLU A 225 -5.28 -24.49 -4.73
CA GLU A 225 -5.67 -24.54 -6.15
C GLU A 225 -6.78 -23.55 -6.50
N ILE A 226 -7.82 -23.46 -5.65
CA ILE A 226 -8.94 -22.52 -5.84
C ILE A 226 -8.44 -21.08 -5.79
N LEU A 227 -7.62 -20.75 -4.80
CA LEU A 227 -7.08 -19.39 -4.62
C LEU A 227 -6.13 -19.01 -5.76
N ILE A 228 -5.23 -19.91 -6.15
CA ILE A 228 -4.30 -19.70 -7.28
C ILE A 228 -5.08 -19.44 -8.56
N LYS A 229 -6.07 -20.28 -8.87
CA LYS A 229 -6.91 -20.10 -10.06
C LYS A 229 -7.65 -18.77 -10.05
N HIS A 230 -8.18 -18.38 -8.89
CA HIS A 230 -8.88 -17.11 -8.71
C HIS A 230 -7.97 -15.91 -8.95
N ILE A 231 -6.79 -15.88 -8.32
CA ILE A 231 -5.79 -14.81 -8.48
C ILE A 231 -5.32 -14.71 -9.93
N LYS A 232 -5.00 -15.84 -10.57
CA LYS A 232 -4.61 -15.89 -11.99
C LYS A 232 -5.72 -15.41 -12.92
N LYS A 233 -6.97 -15.76 -12.64
CA LYS A 233 -8.13 -15.30 -13.44
C LYS A 233 -8.37 -13.81 -13.29
N ARG A 234 -8.24 -13.26 -12.07
CA ARG A 234 -8.38 -11.82 -11.81
C ARG A 234 -7.30 -11.02 -12.53
N ASN A 235 -6.06 -11.54 -12.52
CA ASN A 235 -4.92 -11.00 -13.26
C ASN A 235 -4.71 -9.49 -13.07
N SER A 236 -4.76 -9.02 -11.83
CA SER A 236 -4.67 -7.59 -11.50
C SER A 236 -3.41 -6.94 -12.08
N ILE A 237 -3.49 -5.63 -12.32
CA ILE A 237 -2.30 -4.82 -12.56
C ILE A 237 -1.44 -4.83 -11.29
N LEU A 238 -0.15 -5.11 -11.46
CA LEU A 238 0.85 -5.15 -10.41
C LEU A 238 1.88 -4.03 -10.61
N SER A 239 2.44 -3.53 -9.53
CA SER A 239 3.71 -2.79 -9.54
C SER A 239 4.84 -3.77 -9.79
N THR A 240 5.41 -3.75 -10.98
CA THR A 240 6.47 -4.67 -11.40
C THR A 240 7.80 -3.98 -11.60
N CYS A 241 8.81 -4.77 -11.92
CA CYS A 241 10.14 -4.30 -12.27
C CYS A 241 10.79 -5.16 -13.35
N SER A 242 11.63 -4.51 -14.16
CA SER A 242 12.39 -5.13 -15.25
C SER A 242 13.79 -4.53 -15.28
N GLY A 243 14.79 -5.31 -14.87
CA GLY A 243 16.18 -4.83 -14.75
C GLY A 243 16.30 -3.67 -13.75
N CYS A 244 16.74 -2.51 -14.23
CA CYS A 244 16.89 -1.29 -13.42
C CYS A 244 15.59 -0.47 -13.31
N GLU A 245 14.54 -0.84 -14.05
CA GLU A 245 13.28 -0.12 -14.05
C GLU A 245 12.34 -0.70 -12.99
N ILE A 246 11.79 0.19 -12.16
CA ILE A 246 10.81 -0.13 -11.10
C ILE A 246 9.56 0.72 -11.31
N GLY A 247 8.40 0.20 -10.89
CA GLY A 247 7.13 0.91 -11.02
C GLY A 247 6.51 0.75 -12.42
N ILE A 248 6.74 -0.39 -13.07
CA ILE A 248 6.06 -0.75 -14.32
C ILE A 248 4.71 -1.38 -13.94
N TYR A 249 3.61 -0.78 -14.36
CA TYR A 249 2.27 -1.26 -13.99
C TYR A 249 1.68 -2.16 -15.07
N GLU A 250 1.68 -3.48 -14.85
CA GLU A 250 1.25 -4.45 -15.87
C GLU A 250 0.56 -5.68 -15.28
N ARG A 251 -0.12 -6.44 -16.15
CA ARG A 251 -0.69 -7.76 -15.85
C ARG A 251 0.33 -8.84 -16.17
N VAL A 252 0.49 -9.82 -15.30
CA VAL A 252 1.59 -10.81 -15.40
C VAL A 252 1.13 -12.21 -15.84
N TYR A 253 -0.14 -12.54 -15.67
CA TYR A 253 -0.70 -13.78 -16.20
C TYR A 253 -1.22 -13.57 -17.63
N LYS A 254 -1.10 -14.59 -18.47
CA LYS A 254 -1.52 -14.58 -19.88
C LYS A 254 -2.70 -15.51 -20.11
#